data_AF-A0A7Y2VFP3-F1
#
_entry.id   AF-A0A7Y2VFP3-F1
#
_cell.length_a   1.000
_cell.length_b   1.000
_cell.length_c   1.000
_cell.angle_alpha   90.00
_cell.angle_beta   90.00
_cell.angle_gamma   90.00
#
_symmetry.space_group_name_H-M   'P 1'
#
loop_
_entity.id
_entity.type
_entity.pdbx_description
1 polymer ?
#
loop_
_entity_poly.entity_id
_entity_poly.type
_entity_poly.pdbx_seq_one_letter_code
_entity_poly.pdbx_strand_id
1 'polypeptide(L)'
;MTIVGRKYVFDFDSTLTQVEALDVLAEMTLQGRLDRDEVISEIQHITNLGIDGDISFTQSLESRIKLLKAHRDHLEPLVKELRQKISKSITSNKEFFEKFSDDIYVISCGFKEFIDPIVEAYNIPSERVYANTFKFDEDGYIIGFDEANVLATHNGKIECLKQLDLQGEVQVIGDGYSDYVMREAGIAHKFFAYTENVHREKAASNADHVAPNLDEFLFVNDLPRNLSYPKNRIKILLLENVHPVAFDNLSEDGFSVELIDRSLTEAELIEKIKGVHVLGIRSKTQISPKVLEAANKLLVIGAFCIGTKQIDLDYCRKKGVVVFNAPYSNTRSVVELAVGQIIMLMRFIFPRNKEMHQGIWNKTANNSHEVRGKNLGIVGYGNIGKQLSVLAEALGMRVYYYDIEDRLALGNAVRCDTLEDLLIVSDVVSLHIDDNPANRNFIGERELAQMRPGAFLINLSRGYVVDIPALAEALKVKKLSGAAIDVYPSEPGKNGTFENELRQLDNVILTPHIGGSTEEAQRNIADFVPNKIMAYINSGNTVDAVNFPNIRLPKQINAHRFLHIHE
;
A
#
# COMPACT_ATOMS: atom_id res chain seq x y z
N MET A 1 -26.25 13.24 -35.67
CA MET A 1 -25.19 12.28 -36.03
C MET A 1 -25.76 10.90 -35.78
N THR A 2 -25.96 10.11 -36.83
CA THR A 2 -26.29 8.69 -36.72
C THR A 2 -25.17 8.03 -35.92
N ILE A 3 -25.46 7.53 -34.73
CA ILE A 3 -24.47 6.79 -33.93
C ILE A 3 -24.13 5.56 -34.76
N VAL A 4 -22.92 5.51 -35.30
CA VAL A 4 -22.39 4.28 -35.90
C VAL A 4 -22.38 3.26 -34.76
N GLY A 5 -23.15 2.18 -34.88
CA GLY A 5 -23.17 1.12 -33.87
C GLY A 5 -21.75 0.58 -33.66
N ARG A 6 -21.32 0.43 -32.41
CA ARG A 6 -20.01 -0.14 -32.09
C ARG A 6 -20.18 -1.61 -31.78
N LYS A 7 -19.27 -2.44 -32.27
CA LYS A 7 -19.20 -3.87 -31.96
C LYS A 7 -17.94 -4.17 -31.17
N TYR A 8 -18.07 -4.91 -30.08
CA TYR A 8 -16.99 -5.20 -29.15
C TYR A 8 -16.59 -6.66 -29.27
N VAL A 9 -15.38 -6.90 -29.74
CA VAL A 9 -14.83 -8.23 -29.93
C VAL A 9 -13.82 -8.50 -28.83
N PHE A 10 -14.15 -9.41 -27.92
CA PHE A 10 -13.27 -9.82 -26.83
C PHE A 10 -12.54 -11.11 -27.19
N ASP A 11 -11.23 -11.15 -26.91
CA ASP A 11 -10.59 -12.43 -26.66
C ASP A 11 -11.05 -13.00 -25.31
N PHE A 12 -10.96 -14.32 -25.16
CA PHE A 12 -11.33 -15.00 -23.95
C PHE A 12 -10.15 -15.15 -22.99
N ASP A 13 -9.15 -15.93 -23.41
CA ASP A 13 -7.97 -16.22 -22.61
C ASP A 13 -7.15 -14.95 -22.35
N SER A 14 -6.60 -14.81 -21.15
CA SER A 14 -5.81 -13.65 -20.71
C SER A 14 -6.50 -12.27 -20.81
N THR A 15 -7.77 -12.21 -21.24
CA THR A 15 -8.60 -11.01 -21.39
C THR A 15 -9.87 -11.08 -20.53
N LEU A 16 -10.83 -11.96 -20.87
CA LEU A 16 -11.99 -12.23 -20.02
C LEU A 16 -11.58 -13.06 -18.79
N THR A 17 -10.67 -14.00 -18.96
CA THR A 17 -10.04 -14.76 -17.86
C THR A 17 -8.64 -14.23 -17.54
N GLN A 18 -8.17 -14.49 -16.32
CA GLN A 18 -6.83 -14.13 -15.83
C GLN A 18 -5.73 -15.08 -16.34
N VAL A 19 -6.11 -16.18 -16.99
CA VAL A 19 -5.25 -17.31 -17.32
C VAL A 19 -5.60 -17.88 -18.69
N GLU A 20 -4.65 -18.61 -19.26
CA GLU A 20 -4.86 -19.47 -20.44
C GLU A 20 -5.61 -20.74 -20.00
N ALA A 21 -6.79 -20.98 -20.56
CA ALA A 21 -7.67 -22.07 -20.13
C ALA A 21 -7.09 -23.47 -20.33
N LEU A 22 -6.32 -23.68 -21.41
CA LEU A 22 -5.66 -24.97 -21.67
C LEU A 22 -4.57 -25.30 -20.66
N ASP A 23 -3.89 -24.29 -20.11
CA ASP A 23 -2.86 -24.49 -19.08
C ASP A 23 -3.50 -24.97 -17.78
N VAL A 24 -4.64 -24.39 -17.40
CA VAL A 24 -5.43 -24.86 -16.25
C VAL A 24 -5.94 -26.28 -16.48
N LEU A 25 -6.41 -26.59 -17.70
CA LEU A 25 -6.83 -27.94 -18.04
C LEU A 25 -5.67 -28.94 -17.91
N ALA A 26 -4.46 -28.57 -18.35
CA ALA A 26 -3.26 -29.38 -18.20
C ALA A 26 -2.90 -29.62 -16.73
N GLU A 27 -2.96 -28.58 -15.89
CA GLU A 27 -2.71 -28.70 -14.46
C GLU A 27 -3.64 -29.71 -13.79
N MET A 28 -4.90 -29.76 -14.21
CA MET A 28 -5.92 -30.67 -13.69
C MET A 28 -5.73 -32.09 -14.21
N THR A 29 -5.48 -32.27 -15.51
CA THR A 29 -5.38 -33.62 -16.11
C THR A 29 -4.09 -34.34 -15.73
N LEU A 30 -3.03 -33.59 -15.42
CA LEU A 30 -1.72 -34.13 -15.05
C LEU A 30 -1.53 -34.26 -13.53
N GLN A 31 -2.57 -34.01 -12.74
CA GLN A 31 -2.51 -34.10 -11.29
C GLN A 31 -2.11 -35.52 -10.84
N GLY A 32 -1.02 -35.63 -10.06
CA GLY A 32 -0.51 -36.91 -9.55
C GLY A 32 0.46 -37.66 -10.47
N ARG A 33 0.78 -37.11 -11.66
CA ARG A 33 1.83 -37.65 -12.53
C ARG A 33 3.23 -37.16 -12.11
N LEU A 34 4.24 -38.02 -12.26
CA LEU A 34 5.64 -37.71 -11.96
C LEU A 34 6.26 -36.71 -12.95
N ASP A 35 5.75 -36.66 -14.19
CA ASP A 35 6.21 -35.80 -15.30
C ASP A 35 5.39 -34.51 -15.45
N ARG A 36 4.57 -34.16 -14.45
CA ARG A 36 3.62 -33.03 -14.51
C ARG A 36 4.29 -31.71 -14.91
N ASP A 37 5.32 -31.32 -14.17
CA ASP A 37 5.92 -29.98 -14.34
C ASP A 37 6.66 -29.85 -15.68
N GLU A 38 7.23 -30.95 -16.20
CA GLU A 38 7.85 -31.00 -17.53
C GLU A 38 6.82 -30.82 -18.64
N VAL A 39 5.69 -31.54 -18.57
CA VAL A 39 4.63 -31.46 -19.58
C VAL A 39 3.93 -30.09 -19.56
N ILE A 40 3.69 -29.50 -18.38
CA ILE A 40 3.11 -28.14 -18.27
C ILE A 40 4.04 -27.10 -18.88
N SER A 41 5.34 -27.17 -18.58
CA SER A 41 6.34 -26.22 -19.12
C SER A 41 6.41 -26.32 -20.65
N GLU A 42 6.31 -27.53 -21.20
CA GLU A 42 6.28 -27.75 -22.65
C GLU A 42 5.01 -27.19 -23.29
N ILE A 43 3.84 -27.38 -22.66
CA ILE A 43 2.58 -26.79 -23.13
C ILE A 43 2.66 -25.25 -23.14
N GLN A 44 3.18 -24.64 -22.08
CA GLN A 44 3.39 -23.20 -21.99
C GLN A 44 4.36 -22.68 -23.05
N HIS A 45 5.45 -23.41 -23.29
CA HIS A 45 6.42 -23.07 -24.34
C HIS A 45 5.77 -23.08 -25.73
N ILE A 46 5.02 -24.14 -26.06
CA ILE A 46 4.29 -24.27 -27.33
C ILE A 46 3.18 -23.21 -27.47
N THR A 47 2.50 -22.86 -26.37
CA THR A 47 1.52 -21.76 -26.33
C THR A 47 2.19 -20.44 -26.72
N ASN A 48 3.33 -20.11 -26.09
CA ASN A 48 4.06 -18.88 -26.39
C ASN A 48 4.55 -18.83 -27.84
N LEU A 49 5.15 -19.91 -28.37
CA LEU A 49 5.58 -19.98 -29.77
C LEU A 49 4.42 -19.77 -30.76
N GLY A 50 3.25 -20.32 -30.45
CA GLY A 50 2.04 -20.13 -31.28
C GLY A 50 1.52 -18.69 -31.23
N ILE A 51 1.56 -18.05 -30.07
CA ILE A 51 1.10 -16.66 -29.90
C ILE A 51 2.09 -15.65 -30.50
N ASP A 52 3.39 -15.92 -30.42
CA ASP A 52 4.45 -15.10 -31.02
C ASP A 52 4.55 -15.24 -32.55
N GLY A 53 3.95 -16.29 -33.12
CA GLY A 53 3.91 -16.56 -34.56
C GLY A 53 5.08 -17.40 -35.09
N ASP A 54 5.87 -18.01 -34.21
CA ASP A 54 7.05 -18.83 -34.58
C ASP A 54 6.68 -20.22 -35.14
N ILE A 55 5.52 -20.74 -34.75
CA ILE A 55 4.91 -21.96 -35.31
C ILE A 55 3.48 -21.67 -35.73
N SER A 56 2.91 -22.48 -36.63
CA SER A 56 1.51 -22.26 -37.02
C SER A 56 0.58 -22.54 -35.83
N PHE A 57 -0.50 -21.76 -35.74
CA PHE A 57 -1.49 -21.92 -34.67
C PHE A 57 -2.04 -23.35 -34.60
N THR A 58 -2.31 -23.96 -35.75
CA THR A 58 -2.77 -25.35 -35.86
C THR A 58 -1.75 -26.34 -35.29
N GLN A 59 -0.46 -26.17 -35.60
CA GLN A 59 0.61 -27.00 -35.06
C GLN A 59 0.75 -26.85 -33.54
N SER A 60 0.64 -25.62 -33.03
CA SER A 60 0.63 -25.34 -31.59
C SER A 60 -0.54 -26.03 -30.90
N LEU A 61 -1.75 -25.92 -31.44
CA LEU A 61 -2.97 -26.48 -30.85
C LEU A 61 -2.95 -28.03 -30.86
N GLU A 62 -2.58 -28.65 -31.97
CA GLU A 62 -2.44 -30.12 -32.07
C GLU A 62 -1.44 -30.67 -31.07
N SER A 63 -0.28 -30.01 -30.93
CA SER A 63 0.78 -30.47 -30.04
C SER A 63 0.34 -30.39 -28.57
N ARG A 64 -0.33 -29.30 -28.18
CA ARG A 64 -0.86 -29.12 -26.82
C ARG A 64 -1.93 -30.16 -26.47
N ILE A 65 -2.85 -30.45 -27.40
CA ILE A 65 -3.91 -31.44 -27.17
C ILE A 65 -3.36 -32.86 -27.02
N LYS A 66 -2.36 -33.23 -27.82
CA LYS A 66 -1.68 -34.54 -27.69
C LYS A 66 -1.02 -34.73 -26.32
N LEU A 67 -0.51 -33.65 -25.73
CA LEU A 67 0.12 -33.66 -24.41
C LEU A 67 -0.89 -33.70 -23.25
N LEU A 68 -2.05 -33.04 -23.42
CA LEU A 68 -3.10 -32.89 -22.39
C LEU A 68 -3.71 -34.22 -21.93
N LYS A 69 -4.01 -35.14 -22.87
CA LYS A 69 -4.76 -36.40 -22.64
C LYS A 69 -6.02 -36.21 -21.77
N ALA A 70 -6.72 -35.10 -21.99
CA ALA A 70 -7.87 -34.71 -21.18
C ALA A 70 -9.11 -35.57 -21.47
N HIS A 71 -9.89 -35.88 -20.45
CA HIS A 71 -11.21 -36.50 -20.56
C HIS A 71 -12.33 -35.47 -20.40
N ARG A 72 -13.50 -35.67 -21.03
CA ARG A 72 -14.67 -34.76 -20.96
C ARG A 72 -15.07 -34.40 -19.53
N ASP A 73 -14.92 -35.33 -18.59
CA ASP A 73 -15.26 -35.12 -17.16
C ASP A 73 -14.39 -34.04 -16.48
N HIS A 74 -13.26 -33.64 -17.06
CA HIS A 74 -12.45 -32.54 -16.55
C HIS A 74 -13.00 -31.15 -16.93
N LEU A 75 -13.90 -31.07 -17.91
CA LEU A 75 -14.40 -29.78 -18.42
C LEU A 75 -15.30 -29.06 -17.41
N GLU A 76 -16.17 -29.77 -16.70
CA GLU A 76 -17.03 -29.16 -15.68
C GLU A 76 -16.20 -28.62 -14.48
N PRO A 77 -15.24 -29.37 -13.91
CA PRO A 77 -14.27 -28.84 -12.96
C PRO A 77 -13.47 -27.64 -13.49
N LEU A 78 -13.01 -27.69 -14.75
CA LEU A 78 -12.29 -26.58 -15.39
C LEU A 78 -13.15 -25.31 -15.43
N VAL A 79 -14.40 -25.40 -15.89
CA VAL A 79 -15.32 -24.26 -15.93
C VAL A 79 -15.50 -23.65 -14.53
N LYS A 80 -15.62 -24.49 -13.50
CA LYS A 80 -15.76 -24.02 -12.12
C LYS A 80 -14.52 -23.25 -11.64
N GLU A 81 -13.32 -23.71 -12.02
CA GLU A 81 -12.06 -23.05 -11.70
C GLU A 81 -11.92 -21.73 -12.47
N LEU A 82 -12.17 -21.74 -13.79
CA LEU A 82 -12.08 -20.55 -14.63
C LEU A 82 -13.09 -19.45 -14.25
N ARG A 83 -14.29 -19.81 -13.77
CA ARG A 83 -15.27 -18.85 -13.21
C ARG A 83 -14.72 -18.07 -12.01
N GLN A 84 -13.77 -18.64 -11.25
CA GLN A 84 -13.11 -17.94 -10.14
C GLN A 84 -11.93 -17.09 -10.61
N LYS A 85 -11.47 -17.29 -11.85
CA LYS A 85 -10.35 -16.60 -12.47
C LYS A 85 -10.81 -15.63 -13.56
N ILE A 86 -12.01 -15.08 -13.49
CA ILE A 86 -12.42 -13.98 -14.36
C ILE A 86 -11.66 -12.72 -13.97
N SER A 87 -11.24 -11.93 -14.97
CA SER A 87 -10.53 -10.67 -14.75
C SER A 87 -11.32 -9.76 -13.80
N LYS A 88 -10.61 -9.04 -12.92
CA LYS A 88 -11.25 -8.29 -11.83
C LYS A 88 -12.14 -7.18 -12.40
N SER A 89 -11.67 -6.46 -13.41
CA SER A 89 -12.45 -5.37 -14.02
C SER A 89 -13.64 -5.85 -14.87
N ILE A 90 -13.60 -7.09 -15.38
CA ILE A 90 -14.72 -7.73 -16.07
C ILE A 90 -15.83 -8.03 -15.04
N THR A 91 -15.45 -8.61 -13.91
CA THR A 91 -16.38 -8.92 -12.81
C THR A 91 -17.03 -7.64 -12.25
N SER A 92 -16.27 -6.55 -12.11
CA SER A 92 -16.76 -5.28 -11.56
C SER A 92 -17.65 -4.49 -12.53
N ASN A 93 -17.67 -4.83 -13.83
CA ASN A 93 -18.43 -4.14 -14.87
C ASN A 93 -19.46 -5.05 -15.55
N LYS A 94 -20.08 -5.97 -14.79
CA LYS A 94 -21.10 -6.90 -15.32
C LYS A 94 -22.26 -6.19 -16.04
N GLU A 95 -22.69 -5.02 -15.56
CA GLU A 95 -23.77 -4.23 -16.17
C GLU A 95 -23.46 -3.83 -17.62
N PHE A 96 -22.19 -3.60 -17.97
CA PHE A 96 -21.79 -3.34 -19.36
C PHE A 96 -22.13 -4.54 -20.25
N PHE A 97 -21.78 -5.75 -19.83
CA PHE A 97 -22.07 -6.96 -20.60
C PHE A 97 -23.57 -7.22 -20.74
N GLU A 98 -24.33 -7.00 -19.67
CA GLU A 98 -25.79 -7.14 -19.71
C GLU A 98 -26.42 -6.16 -20.71
N LYS A 99 -26.01 -4.89 -20.67
CA LYS A 99 -26.59 -3.81 -21.48
C LYS A 99 -26.17 -3.83 -22.95
N PHE A 100 -24.95 -4.28 -23.24
CA PHE A 100 -24.38 -4.31 -24.60
C PHE A 100 -24.23 -5.73 -25.14
N SER A 101 -24.92 -6.71 -24.55
CA SER A 101 -24.90 -8.12 -24.99
C SER A 101 -25.15 -8.29 -26.50
N ASP A 102 -26.00 -7.44 -27.09
CA ASP A 102 -26.29 -7.44 -28.54
C ASP A 102 -25.18 -6.86 -29.43
N ASP A 103 -24.14 -6.28 -28.83
CA ASP A 103 -23.00 -5.68 -29.52
C ASP A 103 -21.68 -6.39 -29.17
N ILE A 104 -21.71 -7.34 -28.24
CA ILE A 104 -20.53 -8.08 -27.76
C ILE A 104 -20.41 -9.42 -28.49
N TYR A 105 -19.17 -9.72 -28.89
CA TYR A 105 -18.77 -10.97 -29.51
C TYR A 105 -17.51 -11.48 -28.81
N VAL A 106 -17.40 -12.80 -28.68
CA VAL A 106 -16.20 -13.44 -28.16
C VAL A 106 -15.57 -14.20 -29.31
N ILE A 107 -14.36 -13.83 -29.71
CA ILE A 107 -13.60 -14.54 -30.75
C ILE A 107 -12.31 -15.01 -30.12
N SER A 108 -12.26 -16.31 -29.86
CA SER A 108 -11.12 -16.93 -29.18
C SER A 108 -10.62 -18.15 -29.92
N CYS A 109 -9.33 -18.37 -29.80
CA CYS A 109 -8.66 -19.58 -30.23
C CYS A 109 -8.85 -20.75 -29.24
N GLY A 110 -9.47 -20.51 -28.08
CA GLY A 110 -9.87 -21.53 -27.10
C GLY A 110 -11.07 -22.39 -27.56
N PHE A 111 -11.77 -23.01 -26.60
CA PHE A 111 -12.82 -24.01 -26.89
C PHE A 111 -14.18 -23.64 -26.30
N LYS A 112 -15.25 -23.80 -27.10
CA LYS A 112 -16.63 -23.50 -26.71
C LYS A 112 -17.06 -24.21 -25.43
N GLU A 113 -16.60 -25.44 -25.22
CA GLU A 113 -17.00 -26.28 -24.09
C GLU A 113 -16.73 -25.64 -22.72
N PHE A 114 -15.72 -24.79 -22.62
CA PHE A 114 -15.46 -24.01 -21.40
C PHE A 114 -15.80 -22.53 -21.54
N ILE A 115 -15.79 -21.96 -22.75
CA ILE A 115 -16.09 -20.53 -22.95
C ILE A 115 -17.58 -20.25 -22.77
N ASP A 116 -18.45 -21.00 -23.44
CA ASP A 116 -19.90 -20.76 -23.45
C ASP A 116 -20.48 -20.70 -22.02
N PRO A 117 -20.20 -21.67 -21.12
CA PRO A 117 -20.75 -21.65 -19.77
C PRO A 117 -20.26 -20.47 -18.91
N ILE A 118 -19.15 -19.83 -19.29
CA ILE A 118 -18.55 -18.72 -18.56
C ILE A 118 -19.16 -17.41 -19.02
N VAL A 119 -19.23 -17.19 -20.33
CA VAL A 119 -19.71 -15.93 -20.92
C VAL A 119 -21.23 -15.84 -20.91
N GLU A 120 -21.95 -16.97 -20.83
CA GLU A 120 -23.39 -17.01 -20.56
C GLU A 120 -23.74 -16.29 -19.24
N ALA A 121 -22.88 -16.39 -18.21
CA ALA A 121 -23.08 -15.69 -16.94
C ALA A 121 -23.01 -14.15 -17.07
N TYR A 122 -22.50 -13.66 -18.21
CA TYR A 122 -22.40 -12.25 -18.61
C TYR A 122 -23.40 -11.90 -19.72
N ASN A 123 -24.42 -12.74 -19.93
CA ASN A 123 -25.49 -12.53 -20.92
C ASN A 123 -24.99 -12.48 -22.38
N ILE A 124 -23.85 -13.12 -22.67
CA ILE A 124 -23.35 -13.30 -24.04
C ILE A 124 -23.85 -14.66 -24.54
N PRO A 125 -24.72 -14.71 -25.55
CA PRO A 125 -25.30 -15.95 -26.02
C PRO A 125 -24.33 -16.73 -26.94
N SER A 126 -24.46 -18.06 -26.99
CA SER A 126 -23.51 -18.96 -27.68
C SER A 126 -23.36 -18.67 -29.18
N GLU A 127 -24.38 -18.13 -29.85
CA GLU A 127 -24.30 -17.70 -31.25
C GLU A 127 -23.38 -16.48 -31.49
N ARG A 128 -22.94 -15.81 -30.42
CA ARG A 128 -21.97 -14.70 -30.44
C ARG A 128 -20.60 -15.12 -29.93
N VAL A 129 -20.44 -16.38 -29.55
CA VAL A 129 -19.17 -16.98 -29.16
C VAL A 129 -18.64 -17.78 -30.34
N TYR A 130 -17.45 -17.41 -30.80
CA TYR A 130 -16.73 -18.07 -31.87
C TYR A 130 -15.43 -18.61 -31.29
N ALA A 131 -15.38 -19.94 -31.17
CA ALA A 131 -14.25 -20.68 -30.63
C ALA A 131 -14.16 -22.06 -31.29
N ASN A 132 -13.08 -22.78 -31.02
CA ASN A 132 -12.92 -24.16 -31.45
C ASN A 132 -13.84 -25.10 -30.66
N THR A 133 -13.95 -26.35 -31.09
CA THR A 133 -14.74 -27.39 -30.41
C THR A 133 -13.92 -28.67 -30.39
N PHE A 134 -13.96 -29.40 -29.28
CA PHE A 134 -13.20 -30.64 -29.12
C PHE A 134 -13.84 -31.79 -29.89
N LYS A 135 -12.99 -32.69 -30.40
CA LYS A 135 -13.38 -34.01 -30.88
C LYS A 135 -13.12 -35.02 -29.76
N PHE A 136 -14.13 -35.84 -29.48
CA PHE A 136 -14.07 -36.88 -28.45
C PHE A 136 -14.08 -38.27 -29.09
N ASP A 137 -13.38 -39.24 -28.49
CA ASP A 137 -13.56 -40.66 -28.81
C ASP A 137 -14.79 -41.24 -28.09
N GLU A 138 -15.04 -42.53 -28.31
CA GLU A 138 -16.16 -43.27 -27.70
C GLU A 138 -16.06 -43.33 -26.16
N ASP A 139 -14.84 -43.30 -25.63
CA ASP A 139 -14.56 -43.34 -24.20
C ASP A 139 -14.59 -41.96 -23.54
N GLY A 140 -14.76 -40.88 -24.31
CA GLY A 140 -14.90 -39.51 -23.81
C GLY A 140 -13.58 -38.74 -23.68
N TYR A 141 -12.46 -39.25 -24.19
CA TYR A 141 -11.18 -38.55 -24.25
C TYR A 141 -11.14 -37.55 -25.41
N ILE A 142 -10.49 -36.41 -25.15
CA ILE A 142 -10.23 -35.39 -26.16
C ILE A 142 -9.12 -35.89 -27.08
N ILE A 143 -9.48 -36.23 -28.30
CA ILE A 143 -8.58 -36.76 -29.32
C ILE A 143 -8.18 -35.73 -30.38
N GLY A 144 -8.83 -34.57 -30.39
CA GLY A 144 -8.56 -33.51 -31.34
C GLY A 144 -9.57 -32.37 -31.26
N PHE A 145 -9.72 -31.65 -32.37
CA PHE A 145 -10.64 -30.52 -32.51
C PHE A 145 -11.20 -30.45 -33.93
N ASP A 146 -12.24 -29.63 -34.14
CA ASP A 146 -12.78 -29.39 -35.48
C ASP A 146 -11.79 -28.61 -36.36
N GLU A 147 -10.99 -29.34 -37.14
CA GLU A 147 -10.03 -28.80 -38.11
C GLU A 147 -10.68 -28.01 -39.25
N ALA A 148 -11.99 -28.19 -39.50
CA ALA A 148 -12.70 -27.41 -40.50
C ALA A 148 -13.07 -26.00 -39.98
N ASN A 149 -12.96 -25.77 -38.67
CA ASN A 149 -13.23 -24.47 -38.07
C ASN A 149 -12.13 -23.48 -38.49
N VAL A 150 -12.54 -22.31 -38.97
CA VAL A 150 -11.63 -21.24 -39.40
C VAL A 150 -10.67 -20.83 -38.27
N LEU A 151 -11.13 -20.85 -37.02
CA LEU A 151 -10.32 -20.51 -35.84
C LEU A 151 -9.23 -21.54 -35.51
N ALA A 152 -9.25 -22.71 -36.14
CA ALA A 152 -8.20 -23.71 -36.06
C ALA A 152 -7.04 -23.45 -37.03
N THR A 153 -7.16 -22.46 -37.93
CA THR A 153 -6.19 -22.15 -38.98
C THR A 153 -5.34 -20.90 -38.68
N HIS A 154 -4.22 -20.74 -39.39
CA HIS A 154 -3.41 -19.53 -39.29
C HIS A 154 -4.23 -18.30 -39.71
N ASN A 155 -4.18 -17.22 -38.93
CA ASN A 155 -5.04 -16.02 -39.09
C ASN A 155 -6.55 -16.29 -38.96
N GLY A 156 -6.95 -17.38 -38.30
CA GLY A 156 -8.35 -17.76 -38.13
C GLY A 156 -9.23 -16.67 -37.54
N LYS A 157 -8.74 -15.88 -36.58
CA LYS A 157 -9.52 -14.76 -36.00
C LYS A 157 -9.88 -13.70 -37.06
N ILE A 158 -8.98 -13.43 -38.02
CA ILE A 158 -9.21 -12.47 -39.12
C ILE A 158 -10.31 -12.98 -40.04
N GLU A 159 -10.21 -14.23 -40.50
CA GLU A 159 -11.18 -14.82 -41.42
C GLU A 159 -12.54 -15.02 -40.74
N CYS A 160 -12.56 -15.39 -39.45
CA CYS A 160 -13.78 -15.42 -38.65
C CYS A 160 -14.44 -14.05 -38.62
N LEU A 161 -13.71 -12.99 -38.24
CA LEU A 161 -14.26 -11.64 -38.16
C LEU A 161 -14.74 -11.11 -39.53
N LYS A 162 -14.05 -11.45 -40.62
CA LYS A 162 -14.50 -11.15 -41.99
C LYS A 162 -15.83 -11.84 -42.33
N GLN A 163 -15.99 -13.11 -41.96
CA GLN A 163 -17.21 -13.87 -42.23
C GLN A 163 -18.42 -13.36 -41.46
N LEU A 164 -18.20 -12.74 -40.29
CA LEU A 164 -19.27 -12.13 -39.50
C LEU A 164 -19.86 -10.87 -40.14
N ASP A 165 -19.10 -10.20 -41.03
CA ASP A 165 -19.51 -8.98 -41.73
C ASP A 165 -20.19 -7.94 -40.81
N LEU A 166 -19.57 -7.72 -39.65
CA LEU A 166 -20.13 -6.89 -38.59
C LEU A 166 -20.30 -5.44 -39.06
N GLN A 167 -21.53 -4.94 -38.96
CA GLN A 167 -21.86 -3.57 -39.33
C GLN A 167 -21.47 -2.59 -38.22
N GLY A 168 -20.74 -1.53 -38.58
CA GLY A 168 -20.36 -0.44 -37.68
C GLY A 168 -18.88 -0.45 -37.29
N GLU A 169 -18.53 0.25 -36.21
CA GLU A 169 -17.15 0.36 -35.73
C GLU A 169 -16.81 -0.88 -34.88
N VAL A 170 -15.96 -1.76 -35.41
CA VAL A 170 -15.49 -2.96 -34.73
C VAL A 170 -14.25 -2.64 -33.88
N GLN A 171 -14.34 -2.84 -32.57
CA GLN A 171 -13.24 -2.68 -31.63
C GLN A 171 -12.85 -4.02 -31.04
N VAL A 172 -11.58 -4.37 -31.15
CA VAL A 172 -11.01 -5.60 -30.60
C VAL A 172 -10.35 -5.30 -29.26
N ILE A 173 -10.65 -6.12 -28.26
CA ILE A 173 -10.08 -6.09 -26.92
C ILE A 173 -9.40 -7.44 -26.70
N GLY A 174 -8.07 -7.43 -26.58
CA GLY A 174 -7.27 -8.64 -26.41
C GLY A 174 -5.86 -8.31 -25.96
N ASP A 175 -5.13 -9.28 -25.43
CA ASP A 175 -3.74 -9.12 -24.98
C ASP A 175 -2.73 -9.62 -26.04
N GLY A 176 -3.17 -10.40 -27.03
CA GLY A 176 -2.32 -11.11 -27.98
C GLY A 176 -1.96 -10.33 -29.24
N TYR A 177 -0.86 -10.75 -29.90
CA TYR A 177 -0.50 -10.25 -31.24
C TYR A 177 -1.56 -10.64 -32.28
N SER A 178 -2.15 -11.84 -32.17
CA SER A 178 -3.21 -12.30 -33.08
C SER A 178 -4.44 -11.38 -33.10
N ASP A 179 -4.70 -10.67 -32.00
CA ASP A 179 -5.79 -9.71 -31.88
C ASP A 179 -5.47 -8.40 -32.59
N TYR A 180 -4.22 -7.93 -32.44
CA TYR A 180 -3.70 -6.80 -33.21
C TYR A 180 -3.77 -7.04 -34.73
N VAL A 181 -3.45 -8.25 -35.21
CA VAL A 181 -3.43 -8.52 -36.66
C VAL A 181 -4.83 -8.34 -37.29
N MET A 182 -5.93 -8.51 -36.55
CA MET A 182 -7.28 -8.18 -37.06
C MET A 182 -7.44 -6.69 -37.41
N ARG A 183 -6.78 -5.82 -36.64
CA ARG A 183 -6.74 -4.38 -36.86
C ARG A 183 -5.77 -3.99 -37.98
N GLU A 184 -4.62 -4.65 -38.05
CA GLU A 184 -3.63 -4.46 -39.13
C GLU A 184 -4.20 -4.87 -40.49
N ALA A 185 -4.96 -5.96 -40.55
CA ALA A 185 -5.65 -6.43 -41.75
C ALA A 185 -6.82 -5.53 -42.20
N GLY A 186 -7.14 -4.48 -41.44
CA GLY A 186 -8.20 -3.52 -41.74
C GLY A 186 -9.62 -4.04 -41.51
N ILE A 187 -9.79 -5.15 -40.80
CA ILE A 187 -11.10 -5.76 -40.51
C ILE A 187 -11.67 -5.20 -39.21
N ALA A 188 -10.82 -5.02 -38.20
CA ALA A 188 -11.14 -4.24 -37.02
C ALA A 188 -10.76 -2.77 -37.23
N HIS A 189 -11.54 -1.86 -36.64
CA HIS A 189 -11.33 -0.41 -36.72
C HIS A 189 -10.41 0.10 -35.62
N LYS A 190 -10.42 -0.55 -34.45
CA LYS A 190 -9.51 -0.26 -33.34
C LYS A 190 -9.07 -1.53 -32.63
N PHE A 191 -7.85 -1.51 -32.12
CA PHE A 191 -7.31 -2.50 -31.21
C PHE A 191 -6.97 -1.86 -29.86
N PHE A 192 -7.55 -2.42 -28.80
CA PHE A 192 -7.23 -2.13 -27.41
C PHE A 192 -6.40 -3.26 -26.84
N ALA A 193 -5.11 -3.00 -26.59
CA ALA A 193 -4.25 -3.97 -25.91
C ALA A 193 -4.68 -4.05 -24.44
N TYR A 194 -5.33 -5.14 -24.07
CA TYR A 194 -5.78 -5.39 -22.71
C TYR A 194 -4.62 -5.95 -21.89
N THR A 195 -4.23 -5.25 -20.82
CA THR A 195 -3.02 -5.61 -20.06
C THR A 195 -3.26 -5.78 -18.56
N GLU A 196 -4.50 -6.10 -18.16
CA GLU A 196 -4.82 -6.34 -16.74
C GLU A 196 -4.14 -7.61 -16.21
N ASN A 197 -4.12 -8.66 -17.04
CA ASN A 197 -3.63 -9.99 -16.64
C ASN A 197 -2.22 -10.25 -17.17
N VAL A 198 -1.98 -9.93 -18.45
CA VAL A 198 -0.72 -10.18 -19.14
C VAL A 198 -0.33 -8.94 -19.95
N HIS A 199 0.90 -8.45 -19.78
CA HIS A 199 1.43 -7.35 -20.59
C HIS A 199 2.32 -7.91 -21.70
N ARG A 200 1.90 -7.80 -22.96
CA ARG A 200 2.69 -8.22 -24.13
C ARG A 200 3.19 -6.99 -24.90
N GLU A 201 4.50 -6.82 -24.97
CA GLU A 201 5.14 -5.63 -25.55
C GLU A 201 4.79 -5.43 -27.03
N LYS A 202 4.77 -6.50 -27.84
CA LYS A 202 4.38 -6.43 -29.27
C LYS A 202 2.94 -5.97 -29.46
N ALA A 203 2.00 -6.45 -28.64
CA ALA A 203 0.61 -6.02 -28.72
C ALA A 203 0.44 -4.57 -28.25
N ALA A 204 1.02 -4.23 -27.10
CA ALA A 204 0.90 -2.89 -26.50
C ALA A 204 1.54 -1.79 -27.37
N SER A 205 2.68 -2.05 -28.00
CA SER A 205 3.38 -1.07 -28.85
C SER A 205 2.66 -0.77 -30.18
N ASN A 206 1.83 -1.70 -30.66
CA ASN A 206 1.07 -1.54 -31.90
C ASN A 206 -0.43 -1.22 -31.69
N ALA A 207 -0.87 -1.07 -30.44
CA ALA A 207 -2.26 -0.80 -30.13
C ALA A 207 -2.68 0.64 -30.41
N ASP A 208 -3.93 0.84 -30.83
CA ASP A 208 -4.52 2.17 -30.92
C ASP A 208 -4.67 2.77 -29.50
N HIS A 209 -4.88 1.92 -28.48
CA HIS A 209 -4.87 2.31 -27.07
C HIS A 209 -4.48 1.13 -26.16
N VAL A 210 -3.69 1.37 -25.12
CA VAL A 210 -3.41 0.35 -24.08
C VAL A 210 -4.46 0.49 -22.98
N ALA A 211 -5.20 -0.58 -22.70
CA ALA A 211 -6.21 -0.66 -21.66
C ALA A 211 -5.70 -1.54 -20.50
N PRO A 212 -5.19 -0.94 -19.41
CA PRO A 212 -4.70 -1.72 -18.25
C PRO A 212 -5.80 -2.47 -17.50
N ASN A 213 -7.07 -2.16 -17.80
CA ASN A 213 -8.28 -2.79 -17.27
C ASN A 213 -9.48 -2.38 -18.13
N LEU A 214 -10.64 -2.99 -17.89
CA LEU A 214 -11.88 -2.68 -18.62
C LEU A 214 -12.39 -1.26 -18.33
N ASP A 215 -12.19 -0.72 -17.11
CA ASP A 215 -12.63 0.64 -16.79
C ASP A 215 -11.98 1.70 -17.69
N GLU A 216 -10.71 1.50 -18.08
CA GLU A 216 -10.01 2.34 -19.05
C GLU A 216 -10.64 2.27 -20.44
N PHE A 217 -10.94 1.06 -20.92
CA PHE A 217 -11.60 0.84 -22.21
C PHE A 217 -12.98 1.53 -22.25
N LEU A 218 -13.77 1.32 -21.19
CA LEU A 218 -15.09 1.93 -21.08
C LEU A 218 -15.01 3.46 -20.99
N PHE A 219 -14.00 3.98 -20.27
CA PHE A 219 -13.77 5.43 -20.16
C PHE A 219 -13.43 6.07 -21.51
N VAL A 220 -12.51 5.49 -22.28
CA VAL A 220 -12.11 6.02 -23.59
C VAL A 220 -13.26 6.00 -24.59
N ASN A 221 -14.17 5.03 -24.46
CA ASN A 221 -15.33 4.90 -25.34
C ASN A 221 -16.59 5.63 -24.86
N ASP A 222 -16.55 6.31 -23.71
CA ASP A 222 -17.73 6.94 -23.09
C ASP A 222 -18.89 5.94 -22.85
N LEU A 223 -18.54 4.75 -22.38
CA LEU A 223 -19.47 3.67 -22.10
C LEU A 223 -19.87 3.64 -20.60
N PRO A 224 -21.06 3.11 -20.27
CA PRO A 224 -21.45 2.83 -18.89
C PRO A 224 -20.38 2.02 -18.17
N ARG A 225 -19.95 2.53 -17.03
CA ARG A 225 -18.89 1.99 -16.19
C ARG A 225 -19.16 2.38 -14.75
N ASN A 226 -18.39 1.81 -13.82
CA ASN A 226 -18.36 2.34 -12.46
C ASN A 226 -18.06 3.86 -12.49
N LEU A 227 -18.96 4.67 -11.92
CA LEU A 227 -18.94 6.14 -12.03
C LEU A 227 -17.63 6.79 -11.54
N SER A 228 -16.84 6.07 -10.74
CA SER A 228 -15.54 6.52 -10.27
C SER A 228 -14.57 6.76 -11.43
N TYR A 229 -13.69 7.75 -11.26
CA TYR A 229 -12.58 7.97 -12.19
C TYR A 229 -11.67 6.74 -12.21
N PRO A 230 -11.20 6.24 -13.38
CA PRO A 230 -10.41 5.01 -13.45
C PRO A 230 -9.17 5.09 -12.56
N LYS A 231 -8.97 4.11 -11.69
CA LYS A 231 -7.87 4.13 -10.70
C LYS A 231 -6.50 4.17 -11.36
N ASN A 232 -6.32 3.51 -12.49
CA ASN A 232 -5.08 3.54 -13.29
C ASN A 232 -4.74 4.96 -13.78
N ARG A 233 -5.72 5.87 -13.85
CA ARG A 233 -5.50 7.28 -14.21
C ARG A 233 -5.24 8.18 -12.99
N ILE A 234 -5.42 7.68 -11.78
CA ILE A 234 -5.05 8.36 -10.53
C ILE A 234 -3.55 8.13 -10.31
N LYS A 235 -2.78 9.18 -10.57
CA LYS A 235 -1.32 9.19 -10.45
C LYS A 235 -0.91 9.45 -9.01
N ILE A 236 -0.10 8.55 -8.47
CA ILE A 236 0.51 8.65 -7.14
C ILE A 236 2.01 8.84 -7.30
N LEU A 237 2.56 9.88 -6.70
CA LEU A 237 4.01 10.12 -6.64
C LEU A 237 4.49 9.90 -5.21
N LEU A 238 5.38 8.95 -4.98
CA LEU A 238 6.00 8.71 -3.67
C LEU A 238 7.48 9.11 -3.72
N LEU A 239 7.91 9.95 -2.79
CA LEU A 239 9.27 10.50 -2.70
C LEU A 239 10.03 9.97 -1.48
N GLU A 240 11.35 10.14 -1.47
CA GLU A 240 12.22 9.88 -0.32
C GLU A 240 12.33 8.39 0.09
N ASN A 241 12.25 7.49 -0.90
CA ASN A 241 12.39 6.05 -0.71
C ASN A 241 11.40 5.52 0.35
N VAL A 242 10.11 5.76 0.13
CA VAL A 242 9.05 5.11 0.90
C VAL A 242 9.22 3.59 0.79
N HIS A 243 8.94 2.87 1.88
CA HIS A 243 9.08 1.42 1.93
C HIS A 243 8.29 0.73 0.78
N PRO A 244 8.86 -0.28 0.09
CA PRO A 244 8.26 -0.89 -1.11
C PRO A 244 6.83 -1.40 -0.94
N VAL A 245 6.49 -1.94 0.23
CA VAL A 245 5.11 -2.38 0.55
C VAL A 245 4.04 -1.30 0.28
N ALA A 246 4.36 -0.01 0.44
CA ALA A 246 3.41 1.05 0.09
C ALA A 246 3.14 1.13 -1.42
N PHE A 247 4.17 0.92 -2.25
CA PHE A 247 4.05 0.84 -3.70
C PHE A 247 3.21 -0.39 -4.08
N ASP A 248 3.49 -1.55 -3.49
CA ASP A 248 2.76 -2.79 -3.77
C ASP A 248 1.27 -2.61 -3.43
N ASN A 249 0.95 -2.18 -2.21
CA ASN A 249 -0.43 -1.99 -1.75
C ASN A 249 -1.24 -1.02 -2.64
N LEU A 250 -0.62 0.09 -3.07
CA LEU A 250 -1.28 1.08 -3.93
C LEU A 250 -1.42 0.58 -5.37
N SER A 251 -0.40 -0.11 -5.89
CA SER A 251 -0.44 -0.65 -7.25
C SER A 251 -1.46 -1.79 -7.37
N GLU A 252 -1.53 -2.67 -6.36
CA GLU A 252 -2.52 -3.75 -6.29
C GLU A 252 -3.98 -3.26 -6.21
N ASP A 253 -4.24 -2.09 -5.60
CA ASP A 253 -5.58 -1.48 -5.61
C ASP A 253 -5.94 -0.87 -6.98
N GLY A 254 -4.96 -0.75 -7.89
CA GLY A 254 -5.13 -0.33 -9.28
C GLY A 254 -4.62 1.07 -9.60
N PHE A 255 -3.84 1.72 -8.71
CA PHE A 255 -3.31 3.06 -8.94
C PHE A 255 -2.04 3.07 -9.80
N SER A 256 -1.81 4.18 -10.53
CA SER A 256 -0.53 4.40 -11.23
C SER A 256 0.47 5.03 -10.26
N VAL A 257 1.42 4.24 -9.74
CA VAL A 257 2.39 4.68 -8.73
C VAL A 257 3.78 4.91 -9.33
N GLU A 258 4.38 6.05 -9.03
CA GLU A 258 5.78 6.37 -9.33
C GLU A 258 6.59 6.51 -8.03
N LEU A 259 7.74 5.83 -7.95
CA LEU A 259 8.68 5.92 -6.83
C LEU A 259 9.89 6.78 -7.20
N ILE A 260 10.28 7.68 -6.31
CA ILE A 260 11.55 8.39 -6.35
C ILE A 260 12.27 8.20 -5.01
N ASP A 261 13.52 7.74 -5.07
CA ASP A 261 14.34 7.38 -3.92
C ASP A 261 14.86 8.59 -3.11
N ARG A 262 14.78 9.79 -3.69
CA ARG A 262 15.27 11.05 -3.12
C ARG A 262 14.15 12.06 -2.87
N SER A 263 14.46 13.06 -2.06
CA SER A 263 13.67 14.29 -2.00
C SER A 263 13.90 15.12 -3.27
N LEU A 264 12.88 15.87 -3.67
CA LEU A 264 12.96 16.84 -4.75
C LEU A 264 13.15 18.25 -4.19
N THR A 265 13.86 19.09 -4.94
CA THR A 265 13.86 20.54 -4.68
C THR A 265 12.49 21.14 -4.98
N GLU A 266 12.19 22.34 -4.44
CA GLU A 266 10.90 23.01 -4.69
C GLU A 266 10.61 23.16 -6.19
N ALA A 267 11.62 23.55 -6.98
CA ALA A 267 11.49 23.72 -8.43
C ALA A 267 11.22 22.39 -9.17
N GLU A 268 11.94 21.32 -8.83
CA GLU A 268 11.68 19.99 -9.40
C GLU A 268 10.28 19.47 -9.03
N LEU A 269 9.87 19.69 -7.78
CA LEU A 269 8.57 19.25 -7.29
C LEU A 269 7.42 20.00 -7.98
N ILE A 270 7.56 21.32 -8.20
CA ILE A 270 6.59 22.13 -8.95
C ILE A 270 6.33 21.57 -10.36
N GLU A 271 7.38 21.08 -11.04
CA GLU A 271 7.21 20.46 -12.35
C GLU A 271 6.59 19.07 -12.26
N LYS A 272 7.05 18.26 -11.30
CA LYS A 272 6.64 16.86 -11.17
C LYS A 272 5.21 16.69 -10.63
N ILE A 273 4.72 17.62 -9.81
CA ILE A 273 3.40 17.53 -9.16
C ILE A 273 2.23 17.77 -10.14
N LYS A 274 2.50 18.30 -11.33
CA LYS A 274 1.46 18.56 -12.34
C LYS A 274 0.79 17.25 -12.77
N GLY A 275 -0.53 17.16 -12.59
CA GLY A 275 -1.33 15.98 -12.89
C GLY A 275 -1.23 14.84 -11.87
N VAL A 276 -0.51 15.03 -10.77
CA VAL A 276 -0.46 14.09 -9.63
C VAL A 276 -1.72 14.27 -8.78
N HIS A 277 -2.32 13.15 -8.38
CA HIS A 277 -3.53 13.13 -7.56
C HIS A 277 -3.23 12.85 -6.10
N VAL A 278 -2.17 12.06 -5.84
CA VAL A 278 -1.71 11.75 -4.48
C VAL A 278 -0.19 11.95 -4.42
N LEU A 279 0.27 12.66 -3.39
CA LEU A 279 1.69 12.83 -3.11
C LEU A 279 2.07 12.16 -1.80
N GLY A 280 3.02 11.23 -1.82
CA GLY A 280 3.64 10.64 -0.66
C GLY A 280 5.02 11.24 -0.40
N ILE A 281 5.26 11.73 0.81
CA ILE A 281 6.55 12.30 1.21
C ILE A 281 7.00 11.80 2.58
N ARG A 282 8.25 12.09 2.96
CA ARG A 282 8.76 11.90 4.32
C ARG A 282 9.13 13.27 4.91
N SER A 283 10.23 13.35 5.64
CA SER A 283 10.59 14.53 6.45
C SER A 283 11.36 15.61 5.70
N LYS A 284 11.94 15.33 4.52
CA LYS A 284 12.81 16.29 3.82
C LYS A 284 12.04 17.17 2.82
N THR A 285 11.11 16.58 2.07
CA THR A 285 10.36 17.32 1.04
C THR A 285 9.49 18.41 1.68
N GLN A 286 9.65 19.65 1.23
CA GLN A 286 8.88 20.79 1.72
C GLN A 286 7.69 21.05 0.80
N ILE A 287 6.48 21.07 1.36
CA ILE A 287 5.24 21.37 0.64
C ILE A 287 4.82 22.80 0.98
N SER A 288 5.38 23.74 0.23
CA SER A 288 5.07 25.15 0.34
C SER A 288 3.80 25.53 -0.43
N PRO A 289 3.20 26.71 -0.17
CA PRO A 289 2.11 27.24 -0.97
C PRO A 289 2.38 27.25 -2.49
N LYS A 290 3.63 27.48 -2.92
CA LYS A 290 3.99 27.49 -4.34
C LYS A 290 3.86 26.11 -4.99
N VAL A 291 4.26 25.05 -4.27
CA VAL A 291 4.07 23.66 -4.72
C VAL A 291 2.59 23.34 -4.84
N LEU A 292 1.80 23.75 -3.85
CA LEU A 292 0.34 23.52 -3.82
C LEU A 292 -0.40 24.28 -4.92
N GLU A 293 0.07 25.47 -5.32
CA GLU A 293 -0.48 26.19 -6.47
C GLU A 293 -0.21 25.50 -7.80
N ALA A 294 0.96 24.88 -7.96
CA ALA A 294 1.30 24.12 -9.16
C ALA A 294 0.52 22.78 -9.28
N ALA A 295 -0.01 22.29 -8.16
CA ALA A 295 -0.65 20.99 -8.03
C ALA A 295 -2.12 21.02 -8.50
N ASN A 296 -2.33 20.97 -9.81
CA ASN A 296 -3.65 21.14 -10.44
C ASN A 296 -4.65 19.98 -10.27
N LYS A 297 -4.23 18.80 -9.80
CA LYS A 297 -5.08 17.62 -9.59
C LYS A 297 -4.95 16.97 -8.21
N LEU A 298 -4.16 17.58 -7.32
CA LEU A 298 -3.81 16.97 -6.04
C LEU A 298 -5.03 16.90 -5.13
N LEU A 299 -5.31 15.71 -4.61
CA LEU A 299 -6.43 15.43 -3.71
C LEU A 299 -5.93 15.12 -2.29
N VAL A 300 -4.79 14.43 -2.18
CA VAL A 300 -4.27 13.91 -0.91
C VAL A 300 -2.75 14.03 -0.83
N ILE A 301 -2.26 14.33 0.36
CA ILE A 301 -0.85 14.18 0.74
C ILE A 301 -0.74 13.13 1.85
N GLY A 302 0.08 12.10 1.63
CA GLY A 302 0.48 11.14 2.64
C GLY A 302 1.86 11.48 3.20
N ALA A 303 1.94 11.90 4.45
CA ALA A 303 3.18 11.99 5.19
C ALA A 303 3.54 10.60 5.73
N PHE A 304 4.52 9.94 5.12
CA PHE A 304 5.10 8.66 5.56
C PHE A 304 6.08 8.89 6.73
N CYS A 305 5.63 9.63 7.72
CA CYS A 305 6.29 9.95 8.97
C CYS A 305 5.25 10.43 9.99
N ILE A 306 5.68 10.69 11.22
CA ILE A 306 4.80 11.15 12.30
C ILE A 306 4.56 12.66 12.18
N GLY A 307 5.64 13.44 12.01
CA GLY A 307 5.56 14.90 11.92
C GLY A 307 5.12 15.39 10.55
N THR A 308 4.43 16.53 10.53
CA THR A 308 3.90 17.16 9.31
C THR A 308 4.34 18.62 9.16
N LYS A 309 5.40 19.04 9.87
CA LYS A 309 5.93 20.42 9.88
C LYS A 309 6.39 20.90 8.49
N GLN A 310 6.77 19.96 7.63
CA GLN A 310 7.18 20.18 6.25
C GLN A 310 6.00 20.46 5.30
N ILE A 311 4.75 20.46 5.80
CA ILE A 311 3.53 20.65 5.01
C ILE A 311 2.77 21.87 5.52
N ASP A 312 2.45 22.81 4.64
CA ASP A 312 1.51 23.89 4.95
C ASP A 312 0.07 23.36 5.03
N LEU A 313 -0.33 22.88 6.22
CA LEU A 313 -1.61 22.23 6.45
C LEU A 313 -2.81 23.16 6.21
N ASP A 314 -2.67 24.45 6.54
CA ASP A 314 -3.73 25.44 6.37
C ASP A 314 -3.94 25.77 4.88
N TYR A 315 -2.86 25.87 4.10
CA TYR A 315 -2.96 26.04 2.66
C TYR A 315 -3.55 24.81 1.98
N CYS A 316 -3.15 23.60 2.41
CA CYS A 316 -3.75 22.34 1.96
C CYS A 316 -5.26 22.35 2.22
N ARG A 317 -5.69 22.74 3.43
CA ARG A 317 -7.11 22.80 3.81
C ARG A 317 -7.88 23.75 2.89
N LYS A 318 -7.36 24.95 2.62
CA LYS A 318 -7.99 25.95 1.72
C LYS A 318 -8.14 25.44 0.28
N LYS A 319 -7.21 24.62 -0.20
CA LYS A 319 -7.26 23.98 -1.52
C LYS A 319 -8.12 22.70 -1.56
N GLY A 320 -8.67 22.26 -0.42
CA GLY A 320 -9.39 20.99 -0.32
C GLY A 320 -8.49 19.76 -0.40
N VAL A 321 -7.18 19.91 -0.16
CA VAL A 321 -6.20 18.82 -0.15
C VAL A 321 -6.11 18.23 1.25
N VAL A 322 -6.39 16.94 1.36
CA VAL A 322 -6.41 16.22 2.65
C VAL A 322 -5.01 15.69 2.96
N VAL A 323 -4.58 15.81 4.21
CA VAL A 323 -3.27 15.34 4.67
C VAL A 323 -3.43 14.24 5.70
N PHE A 324 -2.77 13.10 5.48
CA PHE A 324 -2.67 11.99 6.42
C PHE A 324 -1.24 11.81 6.88
N ASN A 325 -1.03 11.38 8.13
CA ASN A 325 0.26 10.95 8.66
C ASN A 325 0.13 9.55 9.30
N ALA A 326 1.19 9.08 9.96
CA ALA A 326 1.21 7.79 10.65
C ALA A 326 1.45 7.95 12.17
N PRO A 327 0.47 8.49 12.93
CA PRO A 327 0.71 9.02 14.27
C PRO A 327 1.06 7.96 15.32
N TYR A 328 0.78 6.68 15.07
CA TYR A 328 0.93 5.60 16.05
C TYR A 328 1.90 4.49 15.62
N SER A 329 2.44 4.56 14.39
CA SER A 329 3.26 3.48 13.81
C SER A 329 4.62 3.29 14.50
N ASN A 330 5.06 4.24 15.32
CA ASN A 330 6.31 4.19 16.09
C ASN A 330 6.11 3.93 17.60
N THR A 331 4.86 3.71 18.06
CA THR A 331 4.55 3.60 19.49
C THR A 331 5.41 2.53 20.17
N ARG A 332 5.54 1.36 19.54
CA ARG A 332 6.35 0.24 20.06
C ARG A 332 7.83 0.61 20.18
N SER A 333 8.40 1.19 19.15
CA SER A 333 9.82 1.55 19.10
C SER A 333 10.21 2.54 20.20
N VAL A 334 9.37 3.57 20.43
CA VAL A 334 9.62 4.56 21.51
C VAL A 334 9.56 3.90 22.88
N VAL A 335 8.59 3.00 23.10
CA VAL A 335 8.44 2.28 24.37
C VAL A 335 9.64 1.36 24.63
N GLU A 336 10.11 0.62 23.62
CA GLU A 336 11.28 -0.23 23.77
C GLU A 336 12.54 0.57 24.09
N LEU A 337 12.74 1.71 23.42
CA LEU A 337 13.83 2.62 23.73
C LEU A 337 13.73 3.16 25.16
N ALA A 338 12.54 3.59 25.60
CA ALA A 338 12.31 4.07 26.96
C ALA A 338 12.68 3.00 28.00
N VAL A 339 12.18 1.77 27.83
CA VAL A 339 12.49 0.64 28.74
C VAL A 339 14.00 0.37 28.78
N GLY A 340 14.66 0.31 27.61
CA GLY A 340 16.09 0.13 27.53
C GLY A 340 16.85 1.23 28.28
N GLN A 341 16.50 2.49 28.03
CA GLN A 341 17.13 3.65 28.67
C GLN A 341 16.90 3.69 30.18
N ILE A 342 15.70 3.33 30.68
CA ILE A 342 15.43 3.20 32.11
C ILE A 342 16.44 2.23 32.74
N ILE A 343 16.59 1.03 32.17
CA ILE A 343 17.50 0.01 32.70
C ILE A 343 18.95 0.48 32.63
N MET A 344 19.37 1.07 31.50
CA MET A 344 20.74 1.54 31.30
C MET A 344 21.11 2.68 32.25
N LEU A 345 20.18 3.61 32.51
CA LEU A 345 20.36 4.71 33.46
C LEU A 345 20.47 4.21 34.90
N MET A 346 19.51 3.39 35.34
CA MET A 346 19.48 2.88 36.73
C MET A 346 20.68 1.98 37.07
N ARG A 347 21.36 1.45 36.04
CA ARG A 347 22.57 0.63 36.16
C ARG A 347 23.86 1.37 35.83
N PHE A 348 23.79 2.65 35.43
CA PHE A 348 24.92 3.47 34.98
C PHE A 348 25.76 2.82 33.87
N ILE A 349 25.13 2.12 32.92
CA ILE A 349 25.86 1.31 31.93
C ILE A 349 26.75 2.15 31.01
N PHE A 350 26.30 3.31 30.54
CA PHE A 350 27.07 4.12 29.59
C PHE A 350 28.42 4.61 30.16
N PRO A 351 28.48 5.21 31.36
CA PRO A 351 29.76 5.49 32.03
C PRO A 351 30.65 4.26 32.19
N ARG A 352 30.09 3.14 32.67
CA ARG A 352 30.85 1.88 32.88
C ARG A 352 31.40 1.32 31.57
N ASN A 353 30.62 1.40 30.49
CA ASN A 353 31.04 1.00 29.17
C ASN A 353 32.20 1.88 28.67
N LYS A 354 32.10 3.21 28.85
CA LYS A 354 33.18 4.15 28.51
C LYS A 354 34.47 3.84 29.28
N GLU A 355 34.39 3.59 30.59
CA GLU A 355 35.53 3.15 31.41
C GLU A 355 36.18 1.88 30.82
N MET A 356 35.37 0.86 30.49
CA MET A 356 35.86 -0.40 29.94
C MET A 356 36.56 -0.22 28.58
N HIS A 357 36.02 0.60 27.67
CA HIS A 357 36.68 0.93 26.41
C HIS A 357 37.99 1.70 26.58
N GLN A 358 38.19 2.35 27.73
CA GLN A 358 39.43 3.03 28.10
C GLN A 358 40.41 2.11 28.86
N GLY A 359 40.07 0.83 29.05
CA GLY A 359 40.87 -0.13 29.81
C GLY A 359 40.76 0.00 31.33
N ILE A 360 39.78 0.76 31.83
CA ILE A 360 39.55 0.98 33.26
C ILE A 360 38.55 -0.07 33.77
N TRP A 361 38.95 -0.86 34.76
CA TRP A 361 38.10 -1.85 35.40
C TRP A 361 37.57 -1.35 36.76
N ASN A 362 36.33 -0.85 36.78
CA ASN A 362 35.69 -0.29 37.98
C ASN A 362 34.45 -1.11 38.40
N LYS A 363 34.68 -2.25 39.05
CA LYS A 363 33.60 -3.15 39.52
C LYS A 363 33.03 -2.65 40.85
N THR A 364 31.86 -2.01 40.81
CA THR A 364 31.14 -1.53 41.99
C THR A 364 29.62 -1.67 41.84
N ALA A 365 28.93 -1.84 42.98
CA ALA A 365 27.46 -1.84 43.06
C ALA A 365 26.90 -0.47 43.47
N ASN A 366 27.75 0.51 43.78
CA ASN A 366 27.32 1.82 44.25
C ASN A 366 26.46 2.52 43.20
N ASN A 367 25.30 3.04 43.63
CA ASN A 367 24.29 3.71 42.79
C ASN A 367 23.76 2.84 41.63
N SER A 368 23.90 1.52 41.70
CA SER A 368 23.36 0.60 40.69
C SER A 368 22.11 -0.10 41.25
N HIS A 369 20.98 0.03 40.55
CA HIS A 369 19.69 -0.43 41.05
C HIS A 369 18.96 -1.33 40.06
N GLU A 370 18.28 -2.36 40.58
CA GLU A 370 17.24 -3.07 39.82
C GLU A 370 16.03 -2.13 39.61
N VAL A 371 15.42 -2.23 38.42
CA VAL A 371 14.16 -1.54 38.08
C VAL A 371 12.96 -2.15 38.81
N ARG A 372 13.02 -3.44 39.15
CA ARG A 372 11.96 -4.14 39.89
C ARG A 372 11.68 -3.44 41.23
N GLY A 373 10.40 -3.23 41.50
CA GLY A 373 9.92 -2.56 42.71
C GLY A 373 10.19 -1.06 42.75
N LYS A 374 10.62 -0.43 41.65
CA LYS A 374 10.76 1.03 41.52
C LYS A 374 9.50 1.65 40.95
N ASN A 375 9.31 2.94 41.22
CA ASN A 375 8.17 3.71 40.77
C ASN A 375 8.48 4.39 39.45
N LEU A 376 7.72 4.07 38.39
CA LEU A 376 7.73 4.79 37.12
C LEU A 376 6.56 5.78 37.10
N GLY A 377 6.86 7.07 36.97
CA GLY A 377 5.90 8.11 36.69
C GLY A 377 5.82 8.41 35.20
N ILE A 378 4.63 8.30 34.63
CA ILE A 378 4.36 8.60 33.21
C ILE A 378 3.57 9.90 33.11
N VAL A 379 4.15 10.90 32.44
CA VAL A 379 3.46 12.17 32.17
C VAL A 379 2.93 12.14 30.73
N GLY A 380 1.61 12.09 30.58
CA GLY A 380 0.92 11.82 29.32
C GLY A 380 0.61 10.34 29.14
N TYR A 381 -0.65 9.95 29.32
CA TYR A 381 -1.12 8.57 29.30
C TYR A 381 -1.91 8.24 28.00
N GLY A 382 -1.33 8.68 26.88
CA GLY A 382 -1.77 8.35 25.53
C GLY A 382 -1.26 6.97 25.05
N ASN A 383 -1.10 6.78 23.74
CA ASN A 383 -0.72 5.48 23.18
C ASN A 383 0.64 4.97 23.67
N ILE A 384 1.66 5.84 23.68
CA ILE A 384 3.01 5.49 24.16
C ILE A 384 2.99 5.23 25.68
N GLY A 385 2.38 6.13 26.46
CA GLY A 385 2.31 6.01 27.92
C GLY A 385 1.60 4.73 28.38
N LYS A 386 0.45 4.39 27.76
CA LYS A 386 -0.28 3.14 28.03
C LYS A 386 0.54 1.90 27.71
N GLN A 387 1.24 1.90 26.60
CA GLN A 387 2.04 0.74 26.21
C GLN A 387 3.31 0.62 27.07
N LEU A 388 3.90 1.75 27.47
CA LEU A 388 5.01 1.77 28.44
C LEU A 388 4.58 1.22 29.79
N SER A 389 3.38 1.55 30.28
CA SER A 389 2.92 1.03 31.58
C SER A 389 2.84 -0.49 31.59
N VAL A 390 2.34 -1.10 30.51
CA VAL A 390 2.24 -2.57 30.39
C VAL A 390 3.63 -3.22 30.47
N LEU A 391 4.63 -2.71 29.75
CA LEU A 391 5.98 -3.29 29.80
C LEU A 391 6.71 -3.02 31.11
N ALA A 392 6.51 -1.84 31.70
CA ALA A 392 7.10 -1.50 32.99
C ALA A 392 6.56 -2.41 34.11
N GLU A 393 5.26 -2.70 34.12
CA GLU A 393 4.65 -3.65 35.06
C GLU A 393 5.17 -5.08 34.84
N ALA A 394 5.34 -5.50 33.59
CA ALA A 394 5.94 -6.80 33.27
C ALA A 394 7.39 -6.93 33.77
N LEU A 395 8.12 -5.82 33.91
CA LEU A 395 9.45 -5.76 34.56
C LEU A 395 9.38 -5.62 36.09
N GLY A 396 8.18 -5.60 36.67
CA GLY A 396 7.92 -5.49 38.10
C GLY A 396 8.04 -4.07 38.66
N MET A 397 7.95 -3.04 37.83
CA MET A 397 7.83 -1.65 38.29
C MET A 397 6.40 -1.36 38.78
N ARG A 398 6.25 -0.37 39.67
CA ARG A 398 4.95 0.21 40.02
C ARG A 398 4.72 1.43 39.15
N VAL A 399 3.62 1.47 38.41
CA VAL A 399 3.36 2.55 37.45
C VAL A 399 2.37 3.55 38.02
N TYR A 400 2.75 4.82 37.92
CA TYR A 400 1.92 5.98 38.23
C TYR A 400 1.81 6.83 36.97
N TYR A 401 0.68 7.48 36.73
CA TYR A 401 0.53 8.36 35.57
C TYR A 401 -0.24 9.63 35.89
N TYR A 402 0.10 10.70 35.18
CA TYR A 402 -0.60 11.97 35.17
C TYR A 402 -0.99 12.32 33.74
N ASP A 403 -2.25 12.66 33.54
CA ASP A 403 -2.80 13.17 32.28
C ASP A 403 -3.88 14.21 32.61
N ILE A 404 -3.99 15.22 31.74
CA ILE A 404 -4.99 16.28 31.87
C ILE A 404 -6.40 15.77 31.57
N GLU A 405 -6.50 14.74 30.73
CA GLU A 405 -7.75 14.04 30.44
C GLU A 405 -7.91 12.83 31.35
N ASP A 406 -9.15 12.47 31.66
CA ASP A 406 -9.40 11.22 32.33
C ASP A 406 -9.11 10.06 31.36
N ARG A 407 -8.14 9.23 31.72
CA ARG A 407 -7.69 8.08 30.92
C ARG A 407 -7.93 6.82 31.72
N LEU A 408 -8.55 5.82 31.10
CA LEU A 408 -8.67 4.50 31.68
C LEU A 408 -7.28 3.88 31.89
N ALA A 409 -6.97 3.55 33.14
CA ALA A 409 -5.75 2.83 33.52
C ALA A 409 -5.71 1.43 32.89
N LEU A 410 -4.52 0.99 32.48
CA LEU A 410 -4.27 -0.40 32.10
C LEU A 410 -3.51 -1.12 33.22
N GLY A 411 -3.91 -2.35 33.53
CA GLY A 411 -3.23 -3.16 34.54
C GLY A 411 -3.40 -2.55 35.95
N ASN A 412 -2.28 -2.39 36.65
CA ASN A 412 -2.22 -1.83 38.01
C ASN A 412 -1.75 -0.36 38.02
N ALA A 413 -1.77 0.32 36.88
CA ALA A 413 -1.32 1.71 36.77
C ALA A 413 -2.22 2.62 37.62
N VAL A 414 -1.61 3.45 38.46
CA VAL A 414 -2.32 4.34 39.39
C VAL A 414 -2.32 5.76 38.84
N ARG A 415 -3.49 6.38 38.72
CA ARG A 415 -3.62 7.79 38.36
C ARG A 415 -3.17 8.68 39.52
N CYS A 416 -2.39 9.71 39.22
CA CYS A 416 -2.10 10.83 40.10
C CYS A 416 -2.97 12.03 39.70
N ASP A 417 -3.59 12.69 40.68
CA ASP A 417 -4.48 13.82 40.44
C ASP A 417 -3.69 15.08 40.03
N THR A 418 -2.46 15.23 40.53
CA THR A 418 -1.57 16.33 40.17
C THR A 418 -0.23 15.83 39.63
N LEU A 419 0.44 16.67 38.84
CA LEU A 419 1.82 16.41 38.39
C LEU A 419 2.76 16.27 39.60
N GLU A 420 2.57 17.11 40.62
CA GLU A 420 3.40 17.11 41.83
C GLU A 420 3.35 15.76 42.57
N ASP A 421 2.16 15.18 42.73
CA ASP A 421 2.00 13.86 43.34
C ASP A 421 2.82 12.79 42.60
N LEU A 422 2.81 12.84 41.27
CA LEU A 422 3.59 11.94 40.43
C LEU A 422 5.10 12.17 40.60
N LEU A 423 5.57 13.42 40.55
CA LEU A 423 7.00 13.74 40.63
C LEU A 423 7.60 13.32 41.99
N ILE A 424 6.85 13.47 43.08
CA ILE A 424 7.31 13.14 44.44
C ILE A 424 7.44 11.62 44.67
N VAL A 425 6.60 10.80 44.03
CA VAL A 425 6.63 9.34 44.21
C VAL A 425 7.56 8.61 43.24
N SER A 426 7.92 9.24 42.12
CA SER A 426 8.60 8.57 41.00
C SER A 426 10.11 8.45 41.19
N ASP A 427 10.64 7.25 40.98
CA ASP A 427 12.09 7.01 40.87
C ASP A 427 12.57 7.32 39.45
N VAL A 428 11.69 7.14 38.46
CA VAL A 428 11.91 7.54 37.07
C VAL A 428 10.67 8.26 36.56
N VAL A 429 10.85 9.40 35.89
CA VAL A 429 9.78 10.14 35.21
C VAL A 429 10.00 10.04 33.70
N SER A 430 8.99 9.61 32.94
CA SER A 430 9.02 9.55 31.48
C SER A 430 7.93 10.42 30.87
N LEU A 431 8.32 11.25 29.90
CA LEU A 431 7.45 12.24 29.27
C LEU A 431 6.95 11.76 27.91
N HIS A 432 5.62 11.74 27.74
CA HIS A 432 4.90 11.31 26.55
C HIS A 432 3.74 12.25 26.20
N ILE A 433 4.01 13.55 26.22
CA ILE A 433 3.01 14.60 25.96
C ILE A 433 3.00 15.04 24.49
N ASP A 434 1.91 15.70 24.09
CA ASP A 434 1.61 16.10 22.71
C ASP A 434 2.37 17.38 22.28
N ASP A 435 2.21 17.75 21.00
CA ASP A 435 2.90 18.91 20.39
C ASP A 435 2.23 20.26 20.70
N ASN A 436 1.54 20.39 21.85
CA ASN A 436 0.85 21.62 22.21
C ASN A 436 1.84 22.72 22.61
N PRO A 437 1.78 23.94 22.00
CA PRO A 437 2.66 25.05 22.37
C PRO A 437 2.62 25.43 23.86
N ALA A 438 1.51 25.15 24.55
CA ALA A 438 1.38 25.37 25.99
C ALA A 438 2.32 24.48 26.83
N ASN A 439 2.84 23.38 26.27
CA ASN A 439 3.76 22.45 26.94
C ASN A 439 5.22 22.95 26.95
N ARG A 440 5.50 24.18 26.50
CA ARG A 440 6.85 24.74 26.50
C ARG A 440 7.39 24.90 27.91
N ASN A 441 8.55 24.30 28.16
CA ASN A 441 9.21 24.24 29.46
C ASN A 441 8.27 23.74 30.58
N PHE A 442 7.38 22.81 30.24
CA PHE A 442 6.44 22.20 31.19
C PHE A 442 7.15 21.51 32.35
N ILE A 443 8.35 20.96 32.12
CA ILE A 443 9.27 20.52 33.16
C ILE A 443 10.41 21.53 33.27
N GLY A 444 10.24 22.49 34.18
CA GLY A 444 11.22 23.54 34.48
C GLY A 444 11.97 23.29 35.79
N GLU A 445 12.67 24.31 36.29
CA GLU A 445 13.43 24.25 37.54
C GLU A 445 12.57 23.80 38.73
N ARG A 446 11.34 24.33 38.84
CA ARG A 446 10.40 23.98 39.91
C ARG A 446 10.06 22.49 39.90
N GLU A 447 9.67 21.95 38.75
CA GLU A 447 9.24 20.56 38.62
C GLU A 447 10.44 19.62 38.85
N LEU A 448 11.62 19.95 38.31
CA LEU A 448 12.86 19.22 38.57
C LEU A 448 13.24 19.22 40.06
N ALA A 449 12.97 20.32 40.78
CA ALA A 449 13.19 20.40 42.22
C ALA A 449 12.21 19.51 43.03
N GLN A 450 10.99 19.32 42.54
CA GLN A 450 9.97 18.45 43.16
C GLN A 450 10.26 16.95 42.99
N MET A 451 10.99 16.56 41.94
CA MET A 451 11.39 15.17 41.74
C MET A 451 12.18 14.60 42.93
N ARG A 452 12.11 13.29 43.16
CA ARG A 452 12.90 12.63 44.21
C ARG A 452 14.41 12.88 44.02
N PRO A 453 15.18 13.13 45.10
CA PRO A 453 16.63 13.13 45.02
C PRO A 453 17.14 11.80 44.45
N GLY A 454 17.96 11.87 43.40
CA GLY A 454 18.48 10.70 42.69
C GLY A 454 17.51 10.07 41.69
N ALA A 455 16.39 10.74 41.36
CA ALA A 455 15.50 10.30 40.29
C ALA A 455 16.14 10.41 38.90
N PHE A 456 15.50 9.78 37.92
CA PHE A 456 15.87 9.85 36.51
C PHE A 456 14.76 10.51 35.68
N LEU A 457 15.14 11.26 34.65
CA LEU A 457 14.19 11.90 33.72
C LEU A 457 14.40 11.36 32.30
N ILE A 458 13.31 11.03 31.60
CA ILE A 458 13.34 10.57 30.22
C ILE A 458 12.41 11.43 29.37
N ASN A 459 12.94 12.04 28.31
CA ASN A 459 12.14 12.76 27.32
C ASN A 459 12.37 12.22 25.90
N LEU A 460 11.39 11.44 25.43
CA LEU A 460 11.31 10.92 24.06
C LEU A 460 10.08 11.47 23.32
N SER A 461 9.54 12.61 23.79
CA SER A 461 8.28 13.18 23.29
C SER A 461 8.50 14.40 22.41
N ARG A 462 8.72 15.57 23.01
CA ARG A 462 8.92 16.84 22.32
C ARG A 462 10.09 17.62 22.93
N GLY A 463 10.89 18.24 22.07
CA GLY A 463 12.16 18.85 22.46
C GLY A 463 12.04 20.10 23.33
N TYR A 464 10.92 20.82 23.28
CA TYR A 464 10.70 22.05 24.04
C TYR A 464 10.02 21.82 25.40
N VAL A 465 9.75 20.57 25.78
CA VAL A 465 8.99 20.24 27.00
C VAL A 465 9.82 20.41 28.26
N VAL A 466 11.13 20.18 28.16
CA VAL A 466 12.05 20.28 29.28
C VAL A 466 12.91 21.53 29.10
N ASP A 467 13.05 22.30 30.17
CA ASP A 467 14.05 23.36 30.25
C ASP A 467 15.46 22.73 30.33
N ILE A 468 16.20 22.78 29.23
CA ILE A 468 17.51 22.13 29.09
C ILE A 468 18.56 22.72 30.05
N PRO A 469 18.71 24.05 30.18
CA PRO A 469 19.56 24.65 31.20
C PRO A 469 19.22 24.19 32.63
N ALA A 470 17.95 24.19 33.01
CA ALA A 470 17.54 23.74 34.35
C ALA A 470 17.85 22.25 34.58
N LEU A 471 17.64 21.41 33.57
CA LEU A 471 17.99 19.99 33.62
C LEU A 471 19.51 19.79 33.78
N ALA A 472 20.32 20.53 33.03
CA ALA A 472 21.77 20.46 33.12
C ALA A 472 22.26 20.82 34.53
N GLU A 473 21.68 21.84 35.15
CA GLU A 473 22.01 22.23 36.52
C GLU A 473 21.59 21.15 37.53
N ALA A 474 20.36 20.64 37.43
CA ALA A 474 19.87 19.57 38.30
C ALA A 474 20.74 18.29 38.24
N LEU A 475 21.31 17.99 37.07
CA LEU A 475 22.25 16.88 36.90
C LEU A 475 23.63 17.19 37.50
N LYS A 476 24.17 18.40 37.31
CA LYS A 476 25.48 18.81 37.87
C LYS A 476 25.48 18.81 39.39
N VAL A 477 24.41 19.31 40.02
CA VAL A 477 24.23 19.31 41.48
C VAL A 477 23.76 17.96 42.03
N LYS A 478 23.62 16.94 41.16
CA LYS A 478 23.20 15.57 41.50
C LYS A 478 21.82 15.49 42.17
N LYS A 479 20.96 16.46 41.92
CA LYS A 479 19.52 16.36 42.26
C LYS A 479 18.90 15.19 41.48
N LEU A 480 19.23 15.08 40.20
CA LEU A 480 18.92 13.91 39.37
C LEU A 480 20.16 13.04 39.18
N SER A 481 19.97 11.72 39.21
CA SER A 481 21.06 10.75 39.00
C SER A 481 21.40 10.55 37.53
N GLY A 482 20.48 10.85 36.62
CA GLY A 482 20.73 10.83 35.18
C GLY A 482 19.49 11.18 34.35
N ALA A 483 19.69 11.31 33.04
CA ALA A 483 18.59 11.57 32.11
C ALA A 483 18.79 10.89 30.74
N ALA A 484 17.70 10.63 30.02
CA ALA A 484 17.76 10.23 28.61
C ALA A 484 16.91 11.17 27.76
N ILE A 485 17.53 11.78 26.75
CA ILE A 485 16.91 12.79 25.91
C ILE A 485 17.10 12.40 24.44
N ASP A 486 16.00 12.30 23.71
CA ASP A 486 16.01 12.00 22.27
C ASP A 486 15.64 13.22 21.41
N VAL A 487 14.95 14.19 22.00
CA VAL A 487 14.38 15.35 21.31
C VAL A 487 14.87 16.64 21.95
N TYR A 488 15.11 17.68 21.15
CA TYR A 488 15.78 18.90 21.60
C TYR A 488 15.06 20.17 21.14
N PRO A 489 15.18 21.32 21.86
CA PRO A 489 14.57 22.57 21.43
C PRO A 489 15.06 23.03 20.04
N SER A 490 16.31 22.72 19.71
CA SER A 490 16.93 22.96 18.41
C SER A 490 17.63 21.69 17.94
N GLU A 491 17.25 21.21 16.75
CA GLU A 491 17.77 19.99 16.15
C GLU A 491 18.43 20.29 14.80
N PRO A 492 19.53 19.61 14.44
CA PRO A 492 20.11 19.73 13.10
C PRO A 492 19.09 19.33 12.02
N GLY A 493 18.93 20.15 10.98
CA GLY A 493 18.04 19.82 9.84
C GLY A 493 18.52 18.65 8.97
N LYS A 494 19.75 18.17 9.19
CA LYS A 494 20.36 16.98 8.58
C LYS A 494 21.46 16.45 9.51
N ASN A 495 21.93 15.23 9.26
CA ASN A 495 23.07 14.67 9.97
C ASN A 495 24.26 15.65 9.94
N GLY A 496 24.79 15.98 11.11
CA GLY A 496 25.80 17.01 11.26
C GLY A 496 26.14 17.29 12.72
N THR A 497 26.78 18.43 12.97
CA THR A 497 27.21 18.85 14.30
C THR A 497 26.00 19.09 15.21
N PHE A 498 26.08 18.56 16.43
CA PHE A 498 25.07 18.73 17.47
C PHE A 498 25.68 19.48 18.66
N GLU A 499 25.06 20.59 19.07
CA GLU A 499 25.47 21.42 20.20
C GLU A 499 24.35 21.47 21.24
N ASN A 500 24.69 21.14 22.49
CA ASN A 500 23.75 21.10 23.60
C ASN A 500 24.51 21.08 24.93
N GLU A 501 23.95 21.72 25.96
CA GLU A 501 24.55 21.84 27.31
C GLU A 501 24.64 20.50 28.05
N LEU A 502 23.84 19.51 27.64
CA LEU A 502 23.88 18.16 28.19
C LEU A 502 25.08 17.34 27.69
N ARG A 503 25.80 17.82 26.66
CA ARG A 503 27.04 17.19 26.20
C ARG A 503 28.07 17.21 27.33
N GLN A 504 28.88 16.15 27.43
CA GLN A 504 29.91 15.92 28.46
C GLN A 504 29.39 15.52 29.85
N LEU A 505 28.08 15.48 30.08
CA LEU A 505 27.53 14.88 31.29
C LEU A 505 27.51 13.35 31.13
N ASP A 506 28.36 12.65 31.88
CA ASP A 506 28.50 11.18 31.75
C ASP A 506 27.20 10.43 32.13
N ASN A 507 26.34 11.02 32.95
CA ASN A 507 25.07 10.43 33.39
C ASN A 507 23.88 10.78 32.48
N VAL A 508 24.12 11.16 31.23
CA VAL A 508 23.08 11.48 30.26
C VAL A 508 23.21 10.62 29.02
N ILE A 509 22.09 10.01 28.60
CA ILE A 509 21.97 9.34 27.30
C ILE A 509 21.37 10.34 26.31
N LEU A 510 22.11 10.62 25.24
CA LEU A 510 21.68 11.51 24.16
C LEU A 510 21.49 10.69 22.89
N THR A 511 20.28 10.69 22.34
CA THR A 511 19.97 10.05 21.06
C THR A 511 19.48 11.07 20.04
N PRO A 512 19.74 10.90 18.73
CA PRO A 512 19.48 11.92 17.72
C PRO A 512 18.07 11.82 17.12
N HIS A 513 17.03 11.95 17.94
CA HIS A 513 15.62 11.88 17.52
C HIS A 513 15.28 10.58 16.77
N ILE A 514 15.66 9.45 17.38
CA ILE A 514 15.52 8.10 16.81
C ILE A 514 14.50 7.23 17.54
N GLY A 515 13.73 7.77 18.49
CA GLY A 515 12.74 6.99 19.24
C GLY A 515 11.76 6.22 18.35
N GLY A 516 11.41 6.77 17.19
CA GLY A 516 10.58 6.09 16.19
C GLY A 516 11.31 5.52 14.97
N SER A 517 12.63 5.59 14.94
CA SER A 517 13.45 5.30 13.75
C SER A 517 13.92 3.84 13.75
N THR A 518 12.99 2.93 13.48
CA THR A 518 13.21 1.47 13.35
C THR A 518 12.65 0.95 12.03
N GLU A 519 13.18 -0.15 11.49
CA GLU A 519 12.69 -0.76 10.25
C GLU A 519 11.22 -1.18 10.35
N GLU A 520 10.81 -1.73 11.48
CA GLU A 520 9.44 -2.14 11.77
C GLU A 520 8.48 -0.94 11.79
N ALA A 521 8.90 0.19 12.37
CA ALA A 521 8.12 1.41 12.32
C ALA A 521 7.98 1.93 10.88
N GLN A 522 9.03 1.87 10.05
CA GLN A 522 8.91 2.24 8.63
C GLN A 522 7.93 1.34 7.89
N ARG A 523 7.93 0.04 8.17
CA ARG A 523 6.94 -0.90 7.63
C ARG A 523 5.52 -0.57 8.10
N ASN A 524 5.31 -0.35 9.40
CA ASN A 524 4.01 0.02 9.95
C ASN A 524 3.48 1.35 9.36
N ILE A 525 4.36 2.31 9.05
CA ILE A 525 3.99 3.55 8.36
C ILE A 525 3.53 3.24 6.93
N ALA A 526 4.26 2.37 6.23
CA ALA A 526 3.95 1.95 4.87
C ALA A 526 2.69 1.09 4.75
N ASP A 527 2.27 0.42 5.83
CA ASP A 527 0.97 -0.23 5.88
C ASP A 527 -0.15 0.77 6.22
N PHE A 528 0.12 1.75 7.08
CA PHE A 528 -0.92 2.67 7.58
C PHE A 528 -1.33 3.74 6.56
N VAL A 529 -0.37 4.49 6.01
CA VAL A 529 -0.65 5.68 5.20
C VAL A 529 -1.32 5.34 3.86
N PRO A 530 -0.88 4.32 3.11
CA PRO A 530 -1.59 3.87 1.91
C PRO A 530 -3.04 3.50 2.19
N ASN A 531 -3.32 2.78 3.28
CA ASN A 531 -4.69 2.44 3.65
C ASN A 531 -5.57 3.69 3.89
N LYS A 532 -5.01 4.76 4.44
CA LYS A 532 -5.71 6.05 4.56
C LYS A 532 -5.96 6.72 3.22
N ILE A 533 -4.94 6.75 2.36
CA ILE A 533 -5.06 7.26 0.98
C ILE A 533 -6.17 6.51 0.23
N MET A 534 -6.12 5.19 0.23
CA MET A 534 -7.12 4.34 -0.46
C MET A 534 -8.51 4.54 0.13
N ALA A 535 -8.65 4.60 1.45
CA ALA A 535 -9.93 4.85 2.10
C ALA A 535 -10.52 6.22 1.71
N TYR A 536 -9.70 7.26 1.57
CA TYR A 536 -10.14 8.55 1.10
C TYR A 536 -10.51 8.54 -0.39
N ILE A 537 -9.63 8.04 -1.26
CA ILE A 537 -9.87 8.03 -2.71
C ILE A 537 -11.10 7.18 -3.07
N ASN A 538 -11.24 6.01 -2.44
CA ASN A 538 -12.30 5.06 -2.77
C ASN A 538 -13.63 5.38 -2.07
N SER A 539 -13.63 6.14 -0.97
CA SER A 539 -14.84 6.30 -0.14
C SER A 539 -15.03 7.67 0.53
N GLY A 540 -14.10 8.61 0.36
CA GLY A 540 -14.13 9.93 1.00
C GLY A 540 -13.92 9.90 2.51
N ASN A 541 -13.34 8.83 3.05
CA ASN A 541 -13.06 8.72 4.48
C ASN A 541 -11.88 9.62 4.87
N THR A 542 -12.10 10.53 5.81
CA THR A 542 -11.10 11.51 6.29
C THR A 542 -10.69 11.28 7.74
N VAL A 543 -11.03 10.13 8.34
CA VAL A 543 -10.61 9.80 9.71
C VAL A 543 -9.09 9.73 9.82
N ASP A 544 -8.56 10.46 10.80
CA ASP A 544 -7.14 10.67 11.08
C ASP A 544 -6.43 11.62 10.10
N ALA A 545 -7.20 12.41 9.33
CA ALA A 545 -6.64 13.53 8.60
C ALA A 545 -6.16 14.61 9.59
N VAL A 546 -4.96 15.13 9.39
CA VAL A 546 -4.35 16.12 10.32
C VAL A 546 -4.81 17.54 10.05
N ASN A 547 -5.44 17.81 8.90
CA ASN A 547 -5.84 19.15 8.47
C ASN A 547 -7.31 19.27 8.08
N PHE A 548 -8.13 18.23 8.26
CA PHE A 548 -9.47 18.13 7.66
C PHE A 548 -10.51 17.60 8.66
N PRO A 549 -11.81 17.93 8.52
CA PRO A 549 -12.87 17.34 9.34
C PRO A 549 -12.87 15.81 9.24
N ASN A 550 -12.97 15.11 10.37
CA ASN A 550 -12.99 13.65 10.43
C ASN A 550 -14.39 13.11 10.12
N ILE A 551 -14.56 12.51 8.93
CA ILE A 551 -15.83 11.96 8.44
C ILE A 551 -15.64 10.49 8.09
N ARG A 552 -16.55 9.64 8.61
CA ARG A 552 -16.66 8.22 8.25
C ARG A 552 -18.10 7.88 7.91
N LEU A 553 -18.34 7.55 6.65
CA LEU A 553 -19.65 7.07 6.22
C LEU A 553 -19.59 5.56 5.89
N PRO A 554 -20.41 4.71 6.53
CA PRO A 554 -20.48 3.27 6.22
C PRO A 554 -20.76 3.02 4.74
N LYS A 555 -20.23 1.92 4.20
CA LYS A 555 -20.49 1.52 2.81
C LYS A 555 -22.00 1.30 2.62
N GLN A 556 -22.56 1.90 1.57
CA GLN A 556 -23.95 1.73 1.18
C GLN A 556 -24.00 0.84 -0.06
N ILE A 557 -25.03 0.00 -0.16
CA ILE A 557 -25.26 -0.88 -1.32
C ILE A 557 -26.25 -0.16 -2.25
N ASN A 558 -26.05 -0.25 -3.57
CA ASN A 558 -26.91 0.38 -4.59
C ASN A 558 -27.12 1.89 -4.39
N ALA A 559 -26.07 2.61 -3.99
CA ALA A 559 -26.12 4.05 -3.78
C ALA A 559 -24.88 4.71 -4.38
N HIS A 560 -25.04 5.95 -4.84
CA HIS A 560 -23.92 6.80 -5.26
C HIS A 560 -23.41 7.61 -4.08
N ARG A 561 -22.08 7.73 -3.97
CA ARG A 561 -21.42 8.56 -2.97
C ARG A 561 -20.87 9.81 -3.63
N PHE A 562 -21.24 10.95 -3.07
CA PHE A 562 -20.71 12.25 -3.44
C PHE A 562 -19.90 12.82 -2.28
N LEU A 563 -18.78 13.44 -2.60
CA LEU A 563 -17.98 14.21 -1.67
C LEU A 563 -17.96 15.65 -2.15
N HIS A 564 -18.24 16.60 -1.25
CA HIS A 564 -18.27 18.02 -1.58
C HIS A 564 -17.51 18.81 -0.50
N ILE A 565 -16.42 19.46 -0.90
CA ILE A 565 -15.59 20.32 -0.06
C ILE A 565 -15.92 21.77 -0.43
N HIS A 566 -16.23 22.60 0.57
CA HIS A 566 -16.61 24.00 0.41
C HIS A 566 -16.06 24.86 1.56
N GLU A 567 -16.09 26.18 1.39
CA GLU A 567 -15.65 27.19 2.36
C GLU A 567 -16.54 27.26 3.61
#